data_AF-A0A3B8Z451-F1
#
_entry.id   AF-A0A3B8Z451-F1
#
_cell.length_a   1.000
_cell.length_b   1.000
_cell.length_c   1.000
_cell.angle_alpha   90.00
_cell.angle_beta   90.00
_cell.angle_gamma   90.00
#
_symmetry.space_group_name_H-M   'P 1'
#
loop_
_entity.id
_entity.type
_entity.pdbx_description
1 polymer ?
#
loop_
_entity_poly.entity_id
_entity_poly.type
_entity_poly.pdbx_seq_one_letter_code
_entity_poly.pdbx_strand_id
1 'polypeptide(L)' 'MERLFRSLKSEWIPALGYRNLPEAKKDVGGYLMDYYNRQRPHTFNDGIPPVAAEENLKIL' A
#
# COMPACT_ATOMS: atom_id res chain seq x y z
N MET A 1 -0.88 14.46 1.20
CA MET A 1 -0.22 13.40 0.41
C MET A 1 0.12 12.23 1.31
N GLU A 2 -0.38 11.04 0.96
CA GLU A 2 -0.02 9.78 1.62
C GLU A 2 1.50 9.55 1.48
N ARG A 3 2.16 9.04 2.53
CA ARG A 3 3.59 8.73 2.46
C ARG A 3 3.79 7.22 2.50
N LEU A 4 3.79 6.60 1.32
CA LEU A 4 3.90 5.14 1.12
C LEU A 4 4.94 4.49 2.06
N PHE A 5 6.18 4.98 2.03
CA PHE A 5 7.26 4.39 2.83
C PHE A 5 7.11 4.61 4.33
N ARG A 6 6.46 5.69 4.76
CA ARG A 6 6.21 5.95 6.18
C ARG A 6 5.24 4.91 6.72
N SER A 7 4.09 4.75 6.06
CA SER A 7 3.06 3.83 6.51
C SER A 7 3.48 2.38 6.37
N LEU A 8 4.18 2.00 5.30
CA LEU A 8 4.77 0.66 5.18
C LEU A 8 5.65 0.34 6.40
N LYS A 9 6.53 1.27 6.81
CA LYS A 9 7.44 1.06 7.94
C LYS A 9 6.74 1.05 9.30
N SER A 10 5.73 1.90 9.51
CA SER A 10 5.10 2.06 10.82
C SER A 10 3.91 1.13 11.07
N GLU A 11 3.24 0.68 10.02
CA GLU A 11 1.97 -0.06 10.14
C GLU A 11 2.09 -1.52 9.69
N TRP A 12 3.04 -1.87 8.82
CA TRP A 12 3.09 -3.19 8.18
C TRP A 12 4.37 -3.96 8.48
N ILE A 13 5.54 -3.32 8.36
CA ILE A 13 6.82 -4.01 8.60
C ILE A 13 6.90 -4.48 10.07
N PRO A 14 7.23 -5.75 10.33
CA PRO A 14 7.43 -6.25 11.68
C PRO A 14 8.52 -5.48 12.42
N ALA A 15 8.31 -5.17 13.70
CA ALA A 15 9.26 -4.40 14.51
C ALA A 15 10.65 -5.08 14.62
N LEU A 16 10.69 -6.42 14.61
CA LEU A 16 11.92 -7.21 14.65
C LEU A 16 12.50 -7.50 13.25
N GLY A 17 11.87 -6.99 12.19
CA GLY A 17 12.22 -7.26 10.81
C GLY A 17 11.79 -8.65 10.32
N TYR A 18 12.29 -9.01 9.14
CA TYR A 18 12.01 -10.28 8.47
C TYR A 18 13.14 -11.27 8.68
N ARG A 19 12.83 -12.57 8.68
CA ARG A 19 13.82 -13.64 8.88
C ARG A 19 14.72 -13.82 7.66
N ASN A 20 14.18 -13.56 6.46
CA ASN A 20 14.91 -13.67 5.21
C ASN A 20 14.29 -12.80 4.10
N LEU A 21 15.06 -12.63 3.02
CA LEU A 21 14.66 -11.81 1.88
C LEU A 21 13.39 -12.32 1.16
N PRO A 22 13.17 -13.63 0.94
CA PRO A 22 11.92 -14.13 0.37
C PRO A 22 10.68 -13.75 1.16
N GLU A 23 10.73 -13.85 2.50
CA GLU A 23 9.64 -13.43 3.38
C GLU A 23 9.35 -11.93 3.24
N ALA A 24 10.40 -11.10 3.30
CA ALA A 24 10.28 -9.66 3.09
C ALA A 24 9.65 -9.30 1.74
N LYS A 25 10.09 -9.96 0.66
CA LYS A 25 9.56 -9.74 -0.69
C LYS A 25 8.08 -10.09 -0.79
N LYS A 26 7.68 -11.22 -0.22
CA LYS A 26 6.28 -11.65 -0.21
C LYS A 26 5.40 -10.68 0.57
N ASP A 27 5.83 -10.30 1.78
CA ASP A 27 5.02 -9.46 2.67
C ASP A 27 4.90 -8.02 2.15
N VAL A 28 6.00 -7.39 1.73
CA VAL A 28 5.97 -6.06 1.12
C VAL A 28 5.18 -6.08 -0.20
N GLY A 29 5.29 -7.16 -0.97
CA GLY A 29 4.48 -7.36 -2.18
C GLY A 29 2.99 -7.39 -1.88
N GLY A 30 2.57 -8.15 -0.86
CA GLY A 30 1.18 -8.21 -0.39
C GLY A 30 0.67 -6.86 0.11
N TYR A 31 1.49 -6.14 0.89
CA TYR A 31 1.15 -4.78 1.33
C TYR A 31 0.85 -3.87 0.13
N LEU A 32 1.69 -3.88 -0.91
CA LEU A 32 1.50 -3.00 -2.07
C LEU A 32 0.29 -3.41 -2.90
N MET A 33 0.22 -4.69 -3.29
CA MET A 33 -0.73 -5.15 -4.30
C MET A 33 -2.14 -5.37 -3.75
N ASP A 34 -2.24 -5.89 -2.52
CA ASP A 34 -3.51 -6.32 -1.96
C ASP A 34 -4.11 -5.25 -1.04
N TYR A 35 -3.28 -4.57 -0.25
CA TYR A 35 -3.76 -3.60 0.73
C TYR A 35 -3.65 -2.15 0.24
N TYR A 36 -2.44 -1.64 0.01
CA TYR A 36 -2.20 -0.23 -0.31
C TYR A 36 -2.92 0.23 -1.57
N ASN A 37 -2.84 -0.57 -2.65
CA ASN A 37 -3.42 -0.23 -3.95
C ASN A 37 -4.93 -0.47 -4.02
N ARG A 38 -5.49 -1.39 -3.24
CA ARG A 38 -6.88 -1.85 -3.40
C ARG A 38 -7.81 -1.54 -2.23
N GLN A 39 -7.28 -1.30 -1.02
CA GLN A 39 -8.08 -1.19 0.20
C GLN A 39 -7.78 0.08 1.00
N ARG A 40 -6.52 0.54 1.01
CA ARG A 40 -6.13 1.71 1.80
C ARG A 40 -6.85 2.96 1.27
N PRO A 41 -7.57 3.71 2.12
CA PRO A 41 -8.16 4.98 1.72
C PRO A 41 -7.07 6.06 1.61
N HIS A 42 -7.09 6.85 0.54
CA HIS A 42 -6.11 7.94 0.34
C HIS A 42 -6.78 9.31 0.39
N THR A 43 -6.34 10.19 1.27
CA THR A 43 -6.91 11.56 1.37
C THR A 43 -6.73 12.36 0.08
N PHE A 44 -5.69 12.05 -0.72
CA PHE A 44 -5.50 12.69 -2.02
C PHE A 44 -6.52 12.24 -3.08
N ASN A 45 -7.08 11.04 -2.92
CA ASN A 45 -8.07 10.46 -3.82
C ASN A 45 -9.47 10.50 -3.19
N ASP A 46 -9.79 11.53 -2.40
CA ASP A 46 -11.09 11.64 -1.72
C ASP A 46 -11.50 10.42 -0.89
N GLY A 47 -10.51 9.73 -0.31
CA GLY A 47 -10.70 8.56 0.53
C GLY A 47 -10.80 7.23 -0.22
N ILE A 48 -10.70 7.20 -1.56
CA ILE A 48 -10.71 5.93 -2.30
C ILE A 48 -9.29 5.36 -2.51
N PRO A 49 -9.17 4.03 -2.73
CA PRO A 49 -7.89 3.40 -3.02
C PRO A 49 -7.29 3.82 -4.38
N PRO A 50 -5.96 3.70 -4.57
CA PRO A 50 -5.29 4.10 -5.80
C PRO A 50 -5.85 3.46 -7.05
N VAL A 51 -6.18 2.17 -7.02
CA VAL A 51 -6.77 1.47 -8.18
C VAL A 51 -8.11 2.07 -8.57
N ALA A 52 -8.98 2.35 -7.59
CA ALA A 52 -10.28 2.97 -7.85
C ALA A 52 -10.13 4.39 -8.40
N ALA A 53 -9.15 5.15 -7.90
CA ALA A 53 -8.85 6.47 -8.41
C ALA A 53 -8.37 6.42 -9.87
N GLU A 54 -7.49 5.48 -10.22
CA GLU A 54 -7.05 5.29 -11.61
C GLU A 54 -8.19 4.85 -12.53
N GLU A 55 -9.10 4.01 -12.07
CA GLU A 55 -10.28 3.61 -12.84
C GLU A 55 -11.20 4.80 -13.10
N ASN A 56 -11.42 5.66 -12.10
CA ASN A 56 -12.19 6.90 -12.26
C ASN A 56 -11.51 7.91 -13.21
N LEU A 57 -10.18 7.88 -13.32
CA LEU A 57 -9.46 8.72 -14.27
C LEU A 57 -9.56 8.20 -15.71
N LYS A 58 -9.75 6.89 -15.93
CA LYS A 58 -9.86 6.30 -17.27
C LYS A 58 -11.21 6.53 -17.95
N ILE A 59 -12.23 6.91 -17.18
CA ILE A 59 -13.60 7.18 -17.65
C ILE A 59 -13.82 8.67 -17.99
N LEU A 60 -12.80 9.50 -17.83
CA LEU A 60 -12.73 10.90 -18.24
C LEU A 60 -12.06 11.02 -19.62
#